data_AF-A0A7C0UID6-F1
#
_entry.id   AF-A0A7C0UID6-F1
#
_cell.length_a   1.000
_cell.length_b   1.000
_cell.length_c   1.000
_cell.angle_alpha   90.00
_cell.angle_beta   90.00
_cell.angle_gamma   90.00
#
_symmetry.space_group_name_H-M   'P 1'
#
loop_
_entity.id
_entity.type
_entity.pdbx_description
1 polymer ?
#
loop_
_entity_poly.entity_id
_entity_poly.type
_entity_poly.pdbx_seq_one_letter_code
_entity_poly.pdbx_strand_id
1 'polypeptide(L)'
;MIIYIILKSSTAVTAPVFSPKSPASTGGRLDLVLRAIMEAFCLNDHHVNNVIFYAILAGPPNPPLTLEINKKLFLSNMKSKINERTLAKVFLSVLKGEEILGISVYRADLKNILKKLLENQVKMYYLHERGKNIDCSIFNHDRVGFILGDQRG
;
A
#
# COMPACT_ATOMS: atom_id res chain seq x y z
N MET A 1 9.83 -9.00 13.64
CA MET A 1 9.80 -8.84 12.17
C MET A 1 8.93 -7.64 11.79
N ILE A 2 9.39 -6.82 10.84
CA ILE A 2 8.63 -5.76 10.18
C ILE A 2 8.37 -6.21 8.73
N ILE A 3 7.13 -6.06 8.30
CA ILE A 3 6.70 -6.42 6.95
C ILE A 3 6.45 -5.14 6.17
N TYR A 4 7.08 -5.03 5.00
CA TYR A 4 6.82 -3.99 4.03
C TYR A 4 6.05 -4.58 2.86
N ILE A 5 4.96 -3.94 2.46
CA ILE A 5 4.21 -4.32 1.25
C ILE A 5 4.30 -3.15 0.29
N ILE A 6 4.79 -3.40 -0.92
CA ILE A 6 5.02 -2.38 -1.94
C ILE A 6 4.12 -2.74 -3.11
N LEU A 7 3.01 -2.02 -3.26
CA LEU A 7 2.10 -2.17 -4.37
C LEU A 7 2.26 -1.00 -5.32
N LYS A 8 2.61 -1.28 -6.57
CA LYS A 8 2.61 -0.29 -7.64
C LYS A 8 1.32 -0.42 -8.45
N SER A 9 0.49 0.62 -8.44
CA SER A 9 -0.66 0.73 -9.34
C SER A 9 -0.34 1.65 -10.50
N SER A 10 -0.37 1.09 -11.71
CA SER A 10 -0.10 1.75 -12.98
C SER A 10 -1.19 2.73 -13.40
N THR A 11 -2.42 2.55 -12.90
CA THR A 11 -3.59 3.35 -13.32
C THR A 11 -4.24 4.16 -12.21
N ALA A 12 -3.93 3.89 -10.93
CA ALA A 12 -4.61 4.56 -9.83
C ALA A 12 -4.31 6.07 -9.81
N VAL A 13 -5.36 6.87 -9.66
CA VAL A 13 -5.29 8.33 -9.75
C VAL A 13 -4.49 8.94 -8.61
N THR A 14 -3.82 10.06 -8.88
CA THR A 14 -2.99 10.78 -7.90
C THR A 14 -3.65 12.05 -7.36
N ALA A 15 -4.94 12.25 -7.67
CA ALA A 15 -5.72 13.42 -7.27
C ALA A 15 -7.09 12.98 -6.70
N PRO A 16 -7.76 13.82 -5.90
CA PRO A 16 -9.04 13.50 -5.27
C PRO A 16 -10.22 13.62 -6.26
N VAL A 17 -10.10 12.99 -7.43
CA VAL A 17 -11.05 13.10 -8.56
C VAL A 17 -11.97 11.88 -8.68
N PHE A 18 -11.83 10.89 -7.80
CA PHE A 18 -12.60 9.66 -7.84
C PHE A 18 -13.79 9.69 -6.87
N SER A 19 -14.78 8.84 -7.13
CA SER A 19 -15.93 8.63 -6.27
C SER A 19 -15.66 7.48 -5.29
N PRO A 20 -15.85 7.68 -3.97
CA PRO A 20 -15.76 6.59 -3.00
C PRO A 20 -16.80 5.48 -3.18
N LYS A 21 -17.85 5.70 -4.00
CA LYS A 21 -18.84 4.66 -4.35
C LYS A 21 -18.38 3.78 -5.52
N SER A 22 -17.39 4.22 -6.29
CA SER A 22 -16.91 3.53 -7.49
C SER A 22 -15.40 3.74 -7.72
N PRO A 23 -14.54 3.36 -6.74
CA PRO A 23 -13.09 3.56 -6.82
C PRO A 23 -12.45 2.78 -7.97
N ALA A 24 -13.06 1.66 -8.39
CA ALA A 24 -12.60 0.90 -9.56
C ALA A 24 -12.67 1.71 -10.86
N SER A 25 -13.86 2.26 -11.14
CA SER A 25 -14.15 2.94 -12.42
C SER A 25 -13.58 4.35 -12.47
N THR A 26 -13.71 5.11 -11.37
CA THR A 26 -13.37 6.54 -11.35
C THR A 26 -11.97 6.81 -10.77
N GLY A 27 -11.39 5.85 -10.05
CA GLY A 27 -10.09 5.97 -9.42
C GLY A 27 -8.98 5.25 -10.17
N GLY A 28 -9.23 4.73 -11.37
CA GLY A 28 -8.23 4.00 -12.15
C GLY A 28 -7.81 2.68 -11.50
N ARG A 29 -8.79 1.86 -11.12
CA ARG A 29 -8.58 0.60 -10.35
C ARG A 29 -8.03 0.82 -8.94
N LEU A 30 -8.37 1.94 -8.32
CA LEU A 30 -8.01 2.20 -6.92
C LEU A 30 -8.61 1.14 -5.98
N ASP A 31 -9.74 0.52 -6.33
CA ASP A 31 -10.32 -0.61 -5.59
C ASP A 31 -9.31 -1.72 -5.29
N LEU A 32 -8.41 -2.02 -6.23
CA LEU A 32 -7.34 -3.01 -6.05
C LEU A 32 -6.39 -2.61 -4.91
N VAL A 33 -5.98 -1.35 -4.88
CA VAL A 33 -5.10 -0.80 -3.83
C VAL A 33 -5.81 -0.87 -2.47
N LEU A 34 -7.08 -0.47 -2.41
CA LEU A 34 -7.85 -0.49 -1.16
C LEU A 34 -8.02 -1.92 -0.63
N ARG A 35 -8.33 -2.88 -1.51
CA ARG A 35 -8.43 -4.30 -1.11
C ARG A 35 -7.10 -4.87 -0.66
N ALA A 36 -6.00 -4.55 -1.34
CA ALA A 36 -4.68 -4.99 -0.91
C ALA A 36 -4.32 -4.47 0.49
N ILE A 37 -4.69 -3.22 0.81
CA ILE A 37 -4.53 -2.65 2.16
C ILE A 37 -5.42 -3.39 3.17
N MET A 38 -6.68 -3.67 2.81
CA MET A 38 -7.58 -4.44 3.68
C MET A 38 -7.00 -5.81 4.01
N GLU A 39 -6.56 -6.57 3.01
CA GLU A 39 -5.98 -7.90 3.24
C GLU A 39 -4.70 -7.84 4.07
N ALA A 40 -3.83 -6.87 3.79
CA ALA A 40 -2.62 -6.64 4.58
C ALA A 40 -2.93 -6.32 6.06
N PHE A 41 -4.03 -5.62 6.33
CA PHE A 41 -4.35 -5.12 7.67
C PHE A 41 -5.29 -6.06 8.45
N CYS A 42 -6.11 -6.86 7.77
CA CYS A 42 -7.06 -7.81 8.36
C CYS A 42 -6.42 -9.09 8.92
N LEU A 43 -5.12 -9.33 8.65
CA LEU A 43 -4.37 -10.40 9.30
C LEU A 43 -4.24 -10.07 10.81
N ASN A 44 -5.07 -10.73 11.60
CA ASN A 44 -5.27 -10.55 13.05
C ASN A 44 -4.30 -11.36 13.92
N ASP A 45 -3.20 -11.84 13.36
CA ASP A 45 -2.20 -12.52 14.16
C ASP A 45 -1.41 -11.48 14.99
N HIS A 46 -1.14 -11.77 16.26
CA HIS A 46 -0.46 -10.88 17.21
C HIS A 46 0.90 -10.36 16.69
N HIS A 47 1.47 -11.04 15.69
CA HIS A 47 2.73 -10.73 15.02
C HIS A 47 2.63 -9.68 13.89
N VAL A 48 1.45 -9.47 13.30
CA VAL A 48 1.26 -8.65 12.07
C VAL A 48 0.93 -7.19 12.40
N ASN A 49 1.27 -6.72 13.60
CA ASN A 49 1.10 -5.31 13.98
C ASN A 49 2.14 -4.38 13.33
N ASN A 50 3.22 -4.94 12.78
CA ASN A 50 4.33 -4.19 12.18
C ASN A 50 4.31 -4.24 10.65
N VAL A 51 3.18 -3.86 10.03
CA VAL A 51 3.06 -3.73 8.57
C VAL A 51 3.18 -2.26 8.16
N ILE A 52 4.07 -1.98 7.21
CA ILE A 52 4.15 -0.72 6.48
C ILE A 52 3.75 -0.97 5.03
N PHE A 53 2.69 -0.32 4.57
CA PHE A 53 2.19 -0.47 3.21
C PHE A 53 2.58 0.76 2.37
N TYR A 54 3.20 0.54 1.21
CA TYR A 54 3.48 1.57 0.22
C TYR A 54 2.53 1.37 -0.97
N ALA A 55 1.59 2.30 -1.14
CA ALA A 55 0.75 2.39 -2.33
C ALA A 55 1.35 3.42 -3.29
N ILE A 56 1.99 2.95 -4.35
CA ILE A 56 2.62 3.80 -5.38
C ILE A 56 1.61 3.99 -6.52
N LEU A 57 1.07 5.19 -6.63
CA LEU A 57 0.06 5.57 -7.61
C LEU A 57 0.75 6.22 -8.81
N ALA A 58 0.59 5.63 -9.98
CA ALA A 58 1.21 6.08 -11.23
C ALA A 58 0.19 6.54 -12.30
N GLY A 59 -1.08 6.68 -11.93
CA GLY A 59 -2.11 7.25 -12.79
C GLY A 59 -2.09 8.78 -12.85
N PRO A 60 -2.92 9.38 -13.72
CA PRO A 60 -3.05 10.84 -13.83
C PRO A 60 -3.65 11.48 -12.57
N PRO A 61 -3.55 12.81 -12.41
CA PRO A 61 -2.90 13.78 -13.31
C PRO A 61 -1.40 13.99 -13.04
N ASN A 62 -0.90 13.68 -11.84
CA ASN A 62 0.44 14.08 -11.38
C ASN A 62 1.22 12.91 -10.78
N PRO A 63 1.52 11.83 -11.53
CA PRO A 63 2.34 10.73 -11.03
C PRO A 63 3.83 11.10 -10.93
N PRO A 64 4.62 10.43 -10.06
CA PRO A 64 4.20 9.41 -9.11
C PRO A 64 3.77 10.02 -7.76
N LEU A 65 2.82 9.36 -7.08
CA LEU A 65 2.45 9.69 -5.71
C LEU A 65 2.48 8.42 -4.86
N THR A 66 3.22 8.44 -3.76
CA THR A 66 3.27 7.33 -2.81
C THR A 66 2.53 7.68 -1.53
N LEU A 67 1.67 6.76 -1.10
CA LEU A 67 1.10 6.75 0.25
C LEU A 67 1.81 5.66 1.06
N GLU A 68 2.53 6.06 2.10
CA GLU A 68 3.13 5.18 3.10
C GLU A 68 2.17 5.08 4.30
N ILE A 69 1.73 3.86 4.61
CA ILE A 69 0.69 3.60 5.61
C ILE A 69 1.26 2.68 6.68
N ASN A 70 1.43 3.20 7.89
CA ASN A 70 1.78 2.42 9.06
C ASN A 70 0.51 1.81 9.67
N LYS A 71 0.35 0.49 9.59
CA LYS A 71 -0.85 -0.22 10.08
C LYS A 71 -1.18 0.15 11.52
N LYS A 72 -0.22 0.06 12.45
CA LYS A 72 -0.45 0.30 13.88
C LYS A 72 -1.00 1.70 14.14
N LEU A 73 -0.34 2.72 13.58
CA LEU A 73 -0.77 4.11 13.74
C LEU A 73 -2.11 4.38 13.05
N PHE A 74 -2.27 3.89 11.82
CA PHE A 74 -3.50 4.07 11.06
C PHE A 74 -4.70 3.45 11.77
N LEU A 75 -4.59 2.18 12.22
CA LEU A 75 -5.66 1.49 12.92
C LEU A 75 -6.00 2.14 14.26
N SER A 76 -5.01 2.69 14.98
CA SER A 76 -5.26 3.40 16.25
C SER A 76 -6.10 4.67 16.08
N ASN A 77 -6.10 5.26 14.89
CA ASN A 77 -6.88 6.45 14.55
C ASN A 77 -8.28 6.09 13.99
N MET A 78 -8.50 4.85 13.55
CA MET A 78 -9.73 4.45 12.90
C MET A 78 -10.83 4.18 13.93
N LYS A 79 -11.88 5.02 13.91
CA LYS A 79 -13.06 4.88 14.79
C LYS A 79 -14.04 3.80 14.33
N SER A 80 -13.89 3.27 13.12
CA SER A 80 -14.81 2.31 12.51
C SER A 80 -14.06 1.18 11.81
N LYS A 81 -14.74 0.06 11.61
CA LYS A 81 -14.20 -1.09 10.89
C LYS A 81 -13.79 -0.70 9.48
N ILE A 82 -12.60 -1.13 9.08
CA ILE A 82 -12.08 -0.93 7.73
C ILE A 82 -12.89 -1.76 6.73
N ASN A 83 -13.34 -1.07 5.69
CA ASN A 83 -13.89 -1.63 4.47
C ASN A 83 -13.52 -0.73 3.28
N GLU A 84 -13.76 -1.21 2.06
CA GLU A 84 -13.37 -0.52 0.82
C GLU A 84 -13.90 0.93 0.78
N ARG A 85 -15.16 1.14 1.16
CA ARG A 85 -15.78 2.48 1.15
C ARG A 85 -15.17 3.42 2.18
N THR A 86 -14.85 2.94 3.38
CA THR A 86 -14.18 3.75 4.40
C THR A 86 -12.76 4.12 3.98
N LEU A 87 -11.99 3.19 3.42
CA LEU A 87 -10.65 3.48 2.90
C LEU A 87 -10.70 4.43 1.70
N ALA A 88 -11.68 4.27 0.81
CA ALA A 88 -11.88 5.18 -0.31
C ALA A 88 -12.10 6.63 0.16
N LYS A 89 -12.86 6.83 1.25
CA LYS A 89 -13.04 8.16 1.85
C LYS A 89 -11.75 8.69 2.47
N VAL A 90 -11.01 7.85 3.19
CA VAL A 90 -9.70 8.20 3.77
C VAL A 90 -8.73 8.64 2.67
N PHE A 91 -8.62 7.87 1.59
CA PHE A 91 -7.78 8.22 0.44
C PHE A 91 -8.22 9.54 -0.19
N LEU A 92 -9.53 9.77 -0.33
CA LEU A 92 -10.03 11.03 -0.88
C LEU A 92 -9.64 12.22 0.00
N SER A 93 -9.78 12.11 1.32
CA SER A 93 -9.33 13.11 2.31
C SER A 93 -7.84 13.39 2.21
N VAL A 94 -7.03 12.33 2.20
CA VAL A 94 -5.56 12.42 2.12
C VAL A 94 -5.12 13.09 0.82
N LEU A 95 -5.74 12.73 -0.32
CA LEU A 95 -5.43 13.36 -1.62
C LEU A 95 -5.91 14.82 -1.71
N LYS A 96 -6.82 15.27 -0.84
CA LYS A 96 -7.16 16.69 -0.68
C LYS A 96 -6.17 17.46 0.20
N GLY A 97 -5.19 16.77 0.79
CA GLY A 97 -4.20 17.35 1.69
C GLY A 97 -4.57 17.26 3.17
N GLU A 98 -5.60 16.50 3.54
CA GLU A 98 -5.92 16.26 4.96
C GLU A 98 -4.86 15.33 5.57
N GLU A 99 -4.32 15.72 6.72
CA GLU A 99 -3.39 14.88 7.48
C GLU A 99 -4.16 13.79 8.23
N ILE A 100 -3.77 12.54 8.01
CA ILE A 100 -4.35 11.38 8.70
C ILE A 100 -3.23 10.60 9.39
N LEU A 101 -3.38 10.40 10.70
CA LEU A 101 -2.38 9.67 11.50
C LEU A 101 -2.09 8.29 10.89
N GLY A 102 -0.80 8.00 10.74
CA GLY A 102 -0.32 6.75 10.16
C GLY A 102 -0.28 6.73 8.64
N ILE A 103 -0.62 7.83 7.95
CA ILE A 103 -0.46 7.98 6.50
C ILE A 103 0.50 9.13 6.22
N SER A 104 1.49 8.88 5.37
CA SER A 104 2.39 9.90 4.83
C SER A 104 2.30 9.90 3.31
N VAL A 105 2.22 11.09 2.71
CA VAL A 105 2.10 11.25 1.25
C VAL A 105 3.27 12.04 0.73
N TYR A 106 3.94 11.51 -0.29
CA TYR A 106 5.08 12.16 -0.91
C TYR A 106 5.29 11.69 -2.34
N ARG A 107 6.05 12.47 -3.12
CA ARG A 107 6.44 12.10 -4.49
C ARG A 107 7.62 11.13 -4.44
N ALA A 108 7.35 9.88 -4.76
CA ALA A 108 8.35 8.83 -4.91
C ALA A 108 7.79 7.74 -5.84
N ASP A 109 8.65 7.20 -6.70
CA ASP A 109 8.35 6.04 -7.53
C ASP A 109 8.84 4.73 -6.90
N LEU A 110 8.63 3.61 -7.59
CA LEU A 110 9.09 2.29 -7.13
C LEU A 110 10.60 2.26 -6.89
N LYS A 111 11.41 2.87 -7.76
CA LYS A 111 12.87 2.86 -7.61
C LYS A 111 13.30 3.62 -6.35
N ASN A 112 12.66 4.74 -6.03
CA ASN A 112 12.91 5.50 -4.81
C ASN A 112 12.58 4.66 -3.57
N ILE A 113 11.41 4.01 -3.54
CA ILE A 113 11.01 3.17 -2.40
C ILE A 113 11.93 1.96 -2.24
N LEU A 114 12.27 1.27 -3.31
CA LEU A 114 13.19 0.13 -3.27
C LEU A 114 14.58 0.55 -2.75
N LYS A 115 15.11 1.69 -3.23
CA LYS A 115 16.38 2.23 -2.72
C LYS A 115 16.31 2.49 -1.21
N LYS A 116 15.29 3.20 -0.73
CA LYS A 116 15.05 3.46 0.70
C LYS A 116 15.02 2.16 1.51
N LEU A 117 14.32 1.13 1.04
CA LEU A 117 14.17 -0.13 1.77
C LEU A 117 15.46 -0.97 1.76
N LEU A 118 16.18 -1.02 0.64
CA LEU A 118 17.45 -1.73 0.55
C LEU A 118 18.54 -1.08 1.43
N GLU A 119 18.60 0.25 1.48
CA GLU A 119 19.49 0.99 2.40
C GLU A 119 19.17 0.68 3.87
N ASN A 120 17.90 0.39 4.17
CA ASN A 120 17.44 -0.05 5.49
C ASN A 120 17.53 -1.57 5.72
N GLN A 121 18.30 -2.28 4.88
CA GLN A 121 18.57 -3.71 4.98
C GLN A 121 17.30 -4.59 4.95
N VAL A 122 16.27 -4.14 4.24
CA VAL A 122 15.04 -4.92 4.06
C VAL A 122 15.29 -6.02 3.03
N LYS A 123 15.02 -7.28 3.39
CA LYS A 123 15.07 -8.39 2.44
C LYS A 123 13.86 -8.34 1.51
N MET A 124 14.09 -8.08 0.23
CA MET A 124 13.02 -7.91 -0.77
C MET A 124 12.70 -9.20 -1.52
N TYR A 125 11.40 -9.43 -1.74
CA TYR A 125 10.84 -10.52 -2.53
C TYR A 125 9.88 -9.93 -3.56
N TYR A 126 10.04 -10.31 -4.83
CA TYR A 126 9.12 -9.95 -5.90
C TYR A 126 8.17 -11.12 -6.15
N LEU A 127 6.87 -10.89 -5.99
CA LEU A 127 5.87 -11.91 -6.26
C LEU A 127 5.56 -11.92 -7.75
N HIS A 128 5.81 -13.07 -8.39
CA HIS A 128 5.64 -13.26 -9.82
C HIS A 128 5.17 -14.68 -10.08
N GLU A 129 4.23 -14.85 -11.02
CA GLU A 129 3.59 -16.15 -11.30
C GLU A 129 4.58 -17.23 -11.74
N ARG A 130 5.65 -16.83 -12.44
CA ARG A 130 6.76 -17.71 -12.83
C ARG A 130 7.87 -17.80 -11.79
N GLY A 131 7.63 -17.30 -10.59
CA GLY A 131 8.56 -17.36 -9.47
C GLY A 131 8.70 -18.78 -8.91
N LYS A 132 9.63 -18.94 -7.97
CA LYS A 132 9.69 -20.17 -7.18
C LYS A 132 8.51 -20.20 -6.21
N ASN A 133 7.97 -21.39 -5.94
CA ASN A 133 6.96 -21.58 -4.89
C ASN A 133 7.48 -21.02 -3.56
N ILE A 134 6.60 -20.33 -2.84
CA ILE A 134 6.94 -19.72 -1.56
C ILE A 134 7.10 -20.82 -0.52
N ASP A 135 8.29 -20.91 0.05
CA ASP A 135 8.54 -21.64 1.29
C ASP A 135 8.71 -20.62 2.42
N CYS A 136 7.87 -20.69 3.44
CA CYS A 136 7.89 -19.76 4.57
C CYS A 136 9.21 -19.80 5.37
N SER A 137 9.99 -20.87 5.26
CA SER A 137 11.31 -20.98 5.92
C SER A 137 12.29 -19.89 5.49
N ILE A 138 12.10 -19.30 4.30
CA ILE A 138 12.97 -18.24 3.75
C ILE A 138 12.74 -16.88 4.41
N PHE A 139 11.69 -16.71 5.20
CA PHE A 139 11.34 -15.44 5.86
C PHE A 139 11.98 -15.31 7.26
N ASN A 140 13.26 -15.67 7.38
CA ASN A 140 14.02 -15.63 8.63
C ASN A 140 14.75 -14.29 8.86
N HIS A 141 14.13 -13.18 8.44
CA HIS A 141 14.72 -11.84 8.52
C HIS A 141 13.89 -10.90 9.40
N ASP A 142 14.55 -9.98 10.10
CA ASP A 142 13.87 -8.96 10.91
C ASP A 142 13.02 -8.00 10.08
N ARG A 143 13.37 -7.81 8.81
CA ARG A 143 12.70 -6.90 7.88
C ARG A 143 12.54 -7.57 6.52
N VAL A 144 11.29 -7.76 6.11
CA VAL A 144 10.94 -8.40 4.82
C VAL A 144 10.04 -7.47 4.02
N GLY A 145 10.29 -7.38 2.72
CA GLY A 145 9.52 -6.54 1.80
C GLY A 145 8.97 -7.36 0.64
N PHE A 146 7.68 -7.20 0.34
CA PHE A 146 7.00 -7.88 -0.76
C PHE A 146 6.60 -6.87 -1.83
N ILE A 147 7.03 -7.11 -3.07
CA ILE A 147 6.72 -6.26 -4.23
C ILE A 147 5.58 -6.91 -5.00
N LEU A 148 4.52 -6.14 -5.24
CA LEU A 148 3.30 -6.52 -5.92
C LEU A 148 3.04 -5.59 -7.11
N GLY A 149 2.67 -6.21 -8.23
CA GLY A 149 2.15 -5.54 -9.41
C GLY A 149 0.64 -5.31 -9.32
N ASP A 150 0.11 -4.49 -10.23
CA ASP A 150 -1.33 -4.40 -10.47
C ASP A 150 -1.77 -5.32 -11.61
N GLN A 151 -2.96 -5.11 -12.17
CA GLN A 151 -3.46 -5.88 -13.31
C GLN A 151 -2.59 -5.78 -14.58
N ARG A 152 -1.61 -4.88 -14.63
CA ARG A 152 -0.66 -4.72 -15.75
C ARG A 152 0.73 -5.28 -15.45
N GLY A 153 1.00 -5.74 -14.23
CA GLY A 153 2.29 -6.27 -13.78
C GLY A 153 3.11 -5.34 -12.91
#